data_AF-A0A6H0XTV5-F1
#
_entry.id   AF-A0A6H0XTV5-F1
#
_cell.length_a   1.000
_cell.length_b   1.000
_cell.length_c   1.000
_cell.angle_alpha   90.00
_cell.angle_beta   90.00
_cell.angle_gamma   90.00
#
_symmetry.space_group_name_H-M   'P 1'
#
loop_
_entity.id
_entity.type
_entity.pdbx_description
1 polymer ?
#
loop_
_entity_poly.entity_id
_entity_poly.type
_entity_poly.pdbx_seq_one_letter_code
_entity_poly.pdbx_strand_id
1 'polypeptide(L)'
;MTCFDDGETKICTSTWPQVGRAVAAILSLPVTSDSGPSLELYKNKNVFVNSFAVSQRDMLSSILRVTGDEESEWTIKKVSAHQRVAAAQKAAQQGDRFAYVHIMYTRIFYKDGNGDFEKLGKLQNAALNLPDEDIDEATAVAIERSKQPLW
;
A
#
# COMPACT_ATOMS: atom_id res chain seq x y z
N MET A 1 17.13 1.34 6.02
CA MET A 1 15.84 0.61 5.87
C MET A 1 16.07 -0.87 5.55
N THR A 2 15.01 -1.68 5.58
CA THR A 2 15.03 -3.09 5.14
C THR A 2 14.22 -3.25 3.86
N CYS A 3 14.87 -3.68 2.78
CA CYS A 3 14.25 -4.10 1.52
C CYS A 3 13.93 -5.59 1.56
N PHE A 4 12.77 -5.96 1.04
CA PHE A 4 12.43 -7.32 0.68
C PHE A 4 13.01 -7.63 -0.69
N ASP A 5 13.84 -8.67 -0.75
CA ASP A 5 14.67 -9.01 -1.89
C ASP A 5 15.49 -7.76 -2.33
N ASP A 6 15.30 -7.29 -3.55
CA ASP A 6 15.95 -6.08 -4.07
C ASP A 6 15.15 -4.78 -3.80
N GLY A 7 13.94 -4.89 -3.25
CA GLY A 7 13.05 -3.75 -2.99
C GLY A 7 12.32 -3.23 -4.22
N GLU A 8 12.45 -3.90 -5.37
CA GLU A 8 11.91 -3.49 -6.68
C GLU A 8 10.47 -3.96 -6.93
N THR A 9 9.93 -4.88 -6.12
CA THR A 9 8.55 -5.35 -6.30
C THR A 9 7.57 -4.22 -5.98
N LYS A 10 6.77 -3.82 -6.97
CA LYS A 10 5.71 -2.84 -6.80
C LYS A 10 4.50 -3.42 -6.07
N ILE A 11 3.91 -2.58 -5.23
CA ILE A 11 2.65 -2.84 -4.55
C ILE A 11 1.73 -1.63 -4.68
N CYS A 12 0.43 -1.90 -4.65
CA CYS A 12 -0.58 -0.88 -4.47
C CYS A 12 -0.69 -0.52 -2.99
N THR A 13 -0.54 0.76 -2.66
CA THR A 13 -0.74 1.31 -1.32
C THR A 13 -1.61 2.56 -1.39
N SER A 14 -2.26 2.91 -0.29
CA SER A 14 -3.16 4.06 -0.20
C SER A 14 -2.83 4.95 0.99
N THR A 15 -2.95 6.26 0.80
CA THR A 15 -2.98 7.23 1.88
C THR A 15 -4.30 7.12 2.65
N TRP A 16 -4.32 7.61 3.89
CA TRP A 16 -5.54 7.64 4.69
C TRP A 16 -6.63 8.52 4.06
N PRO A 17 -6.32 9.72 3.52
CA PRO A 17 -7.29 10.52 2.77
C PRO A 17 -7.88 9.80 1.56
N GLN A 18 -7.09 9.06 0.78
CA GLN A 18 -7.60 8.33 -0.39
C GLN A 18 -8.58 7.23 -0.01
N VAL A 19 -8.29 6.49 1.07
CA VAL A 19 -9.23 5.50 1.61
C VAL A 19 -10.54 6.19 2.05
N GLY A 20 -10.45 7.34 2.73
CA GLY A 20 -11.62 8.12 3.13
C GLY A 20 -12.46 8.59 1.94
N ARG A 21 -11.82 9.12 0.90
CA ARG A 21 -12.48 9.52 -0.36
C ARG A 21 -13.16 8.34 -1.04
N ALA A 22 -12.50 7.18 -1.11
CA ALA A 22 -13.08 5.96 -1.69
C ALA A 22 -14.34 5.52 -0.96
N VAL A 23 -14.30 5.45 0.37
CA VAL A 23 -15.47 5.09 1.19
C VAL A 23 -16.60 6.09 1.00
N ALA A 24 -16.30 7.39 1.06
CA ALA A 24 -17.31 8.44 0.85
C ALA A 24 -17.93 8.36 -0.55
N ALA A 25 -17.12 8.13 -1.59
CA ALA A 25 -17.59 8.01 -2.97
C ALA A 25 -18.54 6.82 -3.13
N ILE A 26 -18.16 5.63 -2.63
CA ILE A 26 -18.99 4.42 -2.71
C ILE A 26 -20.32 4.62 -1.99
N LEU A 27 -20.30 5.13 -0.75
CA LEU A 27 -21.51 5.31 0.06
C LEU A 27 -22.42 6.43 -0.45
N SER A 28 -21.92 7.30 -1.32
CA SER A 28 -22.71 8.36 -1.97
C SER A 28 -23.39 7.90 -3.27
N LEU A 29 -23.12 6.68 -3.73
CA LEU A 29 -23.76 6.13 -4.93
C LEU A 29 -25.25 5.83 -4.68
N PRO A 30 -26.10 5.95 -5.71
CA PRO A 30 -27.47 5.48 -5.61
C PRO A 30 -27.50 3.95 -5.44
N VAL A 31 -28.57 3.43 -4.82
CA VAL A 31 -28.73 1.98 -4.61
C VAL A 31 -28.72 1.23 -5.94
N THR A 32 -29.49 1.71 -6.91
CA THR A 32 -29.54 1.24 -8.29
C THR A 32 -29.35 2.42 -9.24
N SER A 33 -28.86 2.17 -10.45
CA SER A 33 -28.75 3.18 -11.51
C SER A 33 -28.89 2.52 -12.88
N ASP A 34 -29.63 3.17 -13.78
CA ASP A 34 -29.76 2.76 -15.18
C ASP A 34 -28.60 3.26 -16.05
N SER A 35 -27.87 4.27 -15.57
CA SER A 35 -26.70 4.83 -16.25
C SER A 35 -25.66 5.30 -15.23
N GLY A 36 -24.59 4.51 -15.04
CA GLY A 36 -23.48 4.83 -14.15
C GLY A 36 -23.32 3.89 -12.95
N PRO A 37 -22.36 4.18 -12.05
CA PRO A 37 -22.09 3.36 -10.88
C PRO A 37 -23.24 3.40 -9.87
N SER A 38 -23.46 2.27 -9.19
CA SER A 38 -24.47 2.12 -8.13
C SER A 38 -23.95 1.17 -7.05
N LEU A 39 -24.58 1.18 -5.87
CA LEU A 39 -24.21 0.24 -4.80
C LEU A 39 -24.42 -1.21 -5.21
N GLU A 40 -25.45 -1.51 -6.01
CA GLU A 40 -25.69 -2.88 -6.51
C GLU A 40 -24.51 -3.40 -7.37
N LEU A 41 -23.78 -2.52 -8.06
CA LEU A 41 -22.58 -2.89 -8.82
C LEU A 41 -21.48 -3.46 -7.92
N TYR A 42 -21.35 -2.95 -6.69
CA TYR A 42 -20.29 -3.29 -5.73
C TYR A 42 -20.73 -4.28 -4.65
N LYS A 43 -22.01 -4.61 -4.59
CA LYS A 43 -22.57 -5.56 -3.62
C LYS A 43 -21.86 -6.91 -3.66
N ASN A 44 -21.42 -7.37 -2.49
CA ASN A 44 -20.68 -8.63 -2.31
C ASN A 44 -19.40 -8.74 -3.16
N LYS A 45 -18.81 -7.61 -3.54
CA LYS A 45 -17.55 -7.55 -4.30
C LYS A 45 -16.50 -6.75 -3.54
N ASN A 46 -15.24 -7.04 -3.85
CA ASN A 46 -14.12 -6.25 -3.39
C ASN A 46 -14.02 -4.97 -4.24
N VAL A 47 -13.68 -3.86 -3.58
CA VAL A 47 -13.34 -2.59 -4.23
C VAL A 47 -11.85 -2.35 -4.01
N PHE A 48 -11.10 -2.29 -5.09
CA PHE A 48 -9.68 -2.02 -5.12
C PHE A 48 -9.44 -0.57 -5.50
N VAL A 49 -8.79 0.15 -4.62
CA VAL A 49 -8.32 1.52 -4.85
C VAL A 49 -6.87 1.60 -4.43
N ASN A 50 -6.14 2.55 -5.01
CA ASN A 50 -4.81 2.88 -4.58
C ASN A 50 -4.60 4.41 -4.57
N SER A 51 -3.54 4.82 -3.89
CA SER A 51 -2.89 6.11 -4.15
C SER A 51 -1.74 5.92 -5.12
N PHE A 52 -0.96 4.83 -4.95
CA PHE A 52 0.27 4.60 -5.67
C PHE A 52 0.49 3.12 -5.95
N ALA A 53 1.07 2.79 -7.11
CA ALA A 53 1.68 1.50 -7.42
C ALA A 53 3.22 1.62 -7.43
N VAL A 54 3.83 1.37 -6.28
CA VAL A 54 5.23 1.72 -5.99
C VAL A 54 5.98 0.61 -5.28
N SER A 55 7.29 0.56 -5.49
CA SER A 55 8.24 -0.35 -4.84
C SER A 55 8.84 0.30 -3.58
N GLN A 56 9.61 -0.47 -2.79
CA GLN A 56 10.34 0.08 -1.65
C GLN A 56 11.46 1.04 -2.10
N ARG A 57 11.99 0.84 -3.31
CA ARG A 57 12.97 1.75 -3.92
C ARG A 57 12.33 3.07 -4.30
N ASP A 58 11.14 3.04 -4.92
CA ASP A 58 10.37 4.25 -5.24
C ASP A 58 10.04 5.06 -3.97
N MET A 59 9.62 4.37 -2.89
CA MET A 59 9.36 4.99 -1.59
C MET A 59 10.61 5.64 -1.00
N LEU A 60 11.78 4.97 -1.05
CA LEU A 60 13.04 5.55 -0.60
C LEU A 60 13.41 6.77 -1.45
N SER A 61 13.29 6.70 -2.77
CA SER A 61 13.57 7.84 -3.65
C SER A 61 12.70 9.05 -3.32
N SER A 62 11.43 8.85 -2.96
CA SER A 62 10.56 9.94 -2.49
C SER A 62 11.04 10.52 -1.15
N ILE A 63 11.44 9.67 -0.20
CA ILE A 63 12.02 10.12 1.08
C ILE A 63 13.24 10.99 0.83
N LEU A 64 14.20 10.53 0.02
CA LEU A 64 15.43 11.27 -0.27
C LEU A 64 15.16 12.63 -0.93
N ARG A 65 14.18 12.72 -1.85
CA ARG A 65 13.78 14.01 -2.45
C ARG A 65 13.16 14.96 -1.43
N VAL A 66 12.32 14.44 -0.53
CA VAL A 66 11.61 15.24 0.46
C VAL A 66 12.53 15.70 1.60
N THR A 67 13.46 14.86 2.04
CA THR A 67 14.39 15.19 3.13
C THR A 67 15.64 15.92 2.65
N GLY A 68 16.03 15.72 1.38
CA GLY A 68 17.31 16.16 0.84
C GLY A 68 18.47 15.26 1.23
N ASP A 69 18.21 14.09 1.84
CA ASP A 69 19.24 13.13 2.20
C ASP A 69 19.86 12.47 0.95
N GLU A 70 21.09 12.02 1.08
CA GLU A 70 21.73 11.15 0.10
C GLU A 70 21.50 9.67 0.42
N GLU A 71 21.37 8.82 -0.61
CA GLU A 71 21.18 7.38 -0.40
C GLU A 71 22.34 6.74 0.39
N SER A 72 23.56 7.26 0.23
CA SER A 72 24.76 6.84 0.97
C SER A 72 24.63 7.00 2.49
N GLU A 73 23.74 7.87 2.97
CA GLU A 73 23.47 8.09 4.39
C GLU A 73 22.54 7.00 4.97
N TRP A 74 21.90 6.22 4.10
CA TRP A 74 20.95 5.18 4.49
C TRP A 74 21.59 3.79 4.49
N THR A 75 21.54 3.10 5.65
CA THR A 75 21.90 1.67 5.70
C THR A 75 20.77 0.83 5.11
N ILE A 76 20.98 0.24 3.92
CA ILE A 76 20.00 -0.63 3.26
C ILE A 76 20.34 -2.11 3.49
N LYS A 77 19.43 -2.84 4.13
CA LYS A 77 19.53 -4.30 4.31
C LYS A 77 18.57 -5.00 3.36
N LYS A 78 19.02 -6.05 2.69
CA LYS A 78 18.17 -6.91 1.86
C LYS A 78 17.82 -8.19 2.61
N VAL A 79 16.55 -8.54 2.66
CA VAL A 79 16.07 -9.78 3.29
C VAL A 79 15.13 -10.51 2.34
N SER A 80 15.25 -11.83 2.23
CA SER A 80 14.36 -12.58 1.35
C SER A 80 12.91 -12.50 1.85
N ALA A 81 11.99 -12.09 0.97
CA ALA A 81 10.57 -12.02 1.29
C ALA A 81 10.03 -13.40 1.72
N HIS A 82 10.39 -14.43 0.94
CA HIS A 82 9.97 -15.81 1.20
C HIS A 82 10.51 -16.37 2.52
N GLN A 83 11.79 -16.15 2.82
CA GLN A 83 12.39 -16.63 4.08
C GLN A 83 11.76 -15.92 5.28
N ARG A 84 11.49 -14.61 5.18
CA ARG A 84 10.87 -13.84 6.24
C ARG A 84 9.44 -14.30 6.53
N VAL A 85 8.64 -14.59 5.50
CA VAL A 85 7.30 -15.16 5.67
C VAL A 85 7.37 -16.57 6.28
N ALA A 86 8.27 -17.44 5.80
CA ALA A 86 8.42 -18.79 6.34
C ALA A 86 8.83 -18.78 7.82
N ALA A 87 9.74 -17.88 8.22
CA ALA A 87 10.13 -17.68 9.61
C ALA A 87 8.94 -17.18 10.45
N ALA A 88 8.19 -16.21 9.95
CA ALA A 88 7.02 -15.68 10.63
C ALA A 88 5.89 -16.73 10.77
N GLN A 89 5.68 -17.60 9.78
CA GLN A 89 4.73 -18.71 9.89
C GLN A 89 5.10 -19.67 11.03
N LYS A 90 6.38 -20.01 11.18
CA LYS A 90 6.85 -20.85 12.30
C LYS A 90 6.62 -20.18 13.65
N ALA A 91 6.94 -18.88 13.77
CA ALA A 91 6.72 -18.13 15.00
C ALA A 91 5.22 -18.02 15.35
N ALA A 92 4.36 -17.81 14.36
CA ALA A 92 2.91 -17.77 14.53
C ALA A 92 2.37 -19.11 15.07
N GLN A 93 2.86 -20.23 14.55
CA GLN A 93 2.52 -21.58 15.05
C GLN A 93 2.97 -21.81 16.50
N GLN A 94 3.99 -21.09 16.95
CA GLN A 94 4.50 -21.12 18.33
C GLN A 94 3.78 -20.12 19.25
N GLY A 95 2.77 -19.40 18.75
CA GLY A 95 1.94 -18.49 19.55
C GLY A 95 2.32 -17.01 19.47
N ASP A 96 3.32 -16.64 18.66
CA ASP A 96 3.64 -15.23 18.42
C ASP A 96 2.55 -14.56 17.57
N ARG A 97 1.73 -13.73 18.21
CA ARG A 97 0.65 -12.99 17.54
C ARG A 97 1.15 -11.92 16.58
N PHE A 98 2.33 -11.35 16.81
CA PHE A 98 2.90 -10.32 15.93
C PHE A 98 3.50 -10.91 14.66
N ALA A 99 3.80 -12.21 14.64
CA ALA A 99 4.29 -12.88 13.44
C ALA A 99 3.29 -12.80 12.27
N TYR A 100 1.98 -12.76 12.54
CA TYR A 100 0.96 -12.53 11.49
C TYR A 100 1.14 -11.18 10.79
N VAL A 101 1.52 -10.12 11.52
CA VAL A 101 1.80 -8.81 10.93
C VAL A 101 2.97 -8.90 9.96
N HIS A 102 4.03 -9.64 10.32
CA HIS A 102 5.15 -9.87 9.41
C HIS A 102 4.77 -10.66 8.17
N ILE A 103 3.90 -11.67 8.29
CA ILE A 103 3.37 -12.41 7.15
C ILE A 103 2.64 -11.44 6.21
N MET A 104 1.67 -10.68 6.74
CA MET A 104 0.85 -9.76 5.94
C MET A 104 1.69 -8.70 5.22
N TYR A 105 2.56 -8.00 5.94
CA TYR A 105 3.38 -6.93 5.37
C TYR A 105 4.42 -7.42 4.36
N THR A 106 4.94 -8.63 4.53
CA THR A 106 5.99 -9.15 3.63
C THR A 106 5.39 -9.84 2.40
N ARG A 107 4.28 -10.55 2.57
CA ARG A 107 3.67 -11.38 1.52
C ARG A 107 3.27 -10.60 0.28
N ILE A 108 2.87 -9.34 0.45
CA ILE A 108 2.45 -8.47 -0.64
C ILE A 108 3.60 -8.13 -1.62
N PHE A 109 4.86 -8.24 -1.18
CA PHE A 109 6.06 -8.00 -1.98
C PHE A 109 6.58 -9.23 -2.74
N TYR A 110 5.84 -10.34 -2.73
CA TYR A 110 6.19 -11.50 -3.56
C TYR A 110 6.10 -11.12 -5.04
N LYS A 111 7.00 -11.66 -5.85
CA LYS A 111 7.06 -11.42 -7.31
C LYS A 111 5.96 -12.15 -8.11
N ASP A 112 4.82 -12.42 -7.47
CA ASP A 112 3.67 -13.09 -8.05
C ASP A 112 2.55 -12.12 -8.50
N GLY A 113 2.78 -10.81 -8.36
CA GLY A 113 1.88 -9.76 -8.82
C GLY A 113 0.66 -9.53 -7.93
N ASN A 114 0.49 -10.28 -6.84
CA ASN A 114 -0.68 -10.15 -5.98
C ASN A 114 -0.78 -8.80 -5.27
N GLY A 115 0.34 -8.11 -5.06
CA GLY A 115 0.37 -6.77 -4.47
C GLY A 115 0.06 -5.64 -5.43
N ASP A 116 0.11 -5.86 -6.75
CA ASP A 116 0.00 -4.82 -7.76
C ASP A 116 -1.37 -4.89 -8.46
N PHE A 117 -2.39 -4.35 -7.79
CA PHE A 117 -3.77 -4.34 -8.29
C PHE A 117 -3.94 -3.47 -9.55
N GLU A 118 -3.06 -2.50 -9.75
CA GLU A 118 -3.01 -1.65 -10.93
C GLU A 118 -2.65 -2.48 -12.16
N LYS A 119 -1.56 -3.24 -12.09
CA LYS A 119 -1.15 -4.15 -13.17
C LYS A 119 -2.18 -5.25 -13.44
N LEU A 120 -2.96 -5.64 -12.43
CA LEU A 120 -4.07 -6.60 -12.58
C LEU A 120 -5.33 -5.97 -13.21
N GLY A 121 -5.34 -4.67 -13.50
CA GLY A 121 -6.50 -3.97 -14.06
C GLY A 121 -7.71 -3.94 -13.12
N LYS A 122 -7.47 -4.04 -11.80
CA LYS A 122 -8.53 -4.18 -10.79
C LYS A 122 -8.96 -2.86 -10.18
N LEU A 123 -8.30 -1.74 -10.45
CA LEU A 123 -8.59 -0.47 -9.77
C LEU A 123 -9.94 0.14 -10.16
N GLN A 124 -10.61 0.74 -9.18
CA GLN A 124 -11.85 1.48 -9.37
C GLN A 124 -11.68 3.01 -9.21
N ASN A 125 -10.45 3.52 -9.14
CA ASN A 125 -10.18 4.95 -8.93
C ASN A 125 -10.97 5.85 -9.89
N ALA A 126 -10.87 5.60 -11.21
CA ALA A 126 -11.57 6.38 -12.22
C ALA A 126 -13.10 6.26 -12.11
N ALA A 127 -13.63 5.05 -11.85
CA ALA A 127 -15.06 4.82 -11.70
C ALA A 127 -15.66 5.52 -10.46
N LEU A 128 -14.84 5.72 -9.43
CA LEU A 128 -15.18 6.42 -8.20
C LEU A 128 -14.74 7.88 -8.19
N ASN A 129 -14.21 8.39 -9.32
CA ASN A 129 -13.70 9.74 -9.48
C ASN A 129 -12.69 10.14 -8.37
N LEU A 130 -11.80 9.21 -8.01
CA LEU A 130 -10.75 9.46 -7.03
C LEU A 130 -9.61 10.22 -7.68
N PRO A 131 -9.06 11.25 -7.02
CA PRO A 131 -7.94 12.00 -7.56
C PRO A 131 -6.65 11.17 -7.51
N ASP A 132 -5.75 11.46 -8.43
CA ASP A 132 -4.35 11.07 -8.30
C ASP A 132 -3.69 11.90 -7.19
N GLU A 133 -2.74 11.30 -6.47
CA GLU A 133 -1.98 11.96 -5.42
C GLU A 133 -0.52 12.11 -5.84
N ASP A 134 0.17 13.09 -5.26
CA ASP A 134 1.61 13.21 -5.39
C ASP A 134 2.32 12.43 -4.26
N ILE A 135 3.31 11.62 -4.63
CA ILE A 135 4.02 10.77 -3.67
C ILE A 135 4.92 11.57 -2.74
N ASP A 136 5.52 12.67 -3.20
CA ASP A 136 6.43 13.48 -2.39
C ASP A 136 5.64 14.29 -1.36
N GLU A 137 4.46 14.81 -1.74
CA GLU A 137 3.51 15.41 -0.80
C GLU A 137 3.04 14.39 0.27
N ALA A 138 2.65 13.18 -0.14
CA ALA A 138 2.24 12.13 0.78
C ALA A 138 3.38 11.69 1.71
N THR A 139 4.60 11.59 1.19
CA THR A 139 5.81 11.27 1.96
C THR A 139 6.13 12.35 2.99
N ALA A 140 6.03 13.64 2.62
CA ALA A 140 6.22 14.75 3.54
C ALA A 140 5.22 14.70 4.71
N VAL A 141 3.95 14.42 4.44
CA VAL A 141 2.93 14.22 5.48
C VAL A 141 3.27 13.02 6.38
N ALA A 142 3.74 11.91 5.80
CA ALA A 142 4.13 10.73 6.56
C ALA A 142 5.34 10.99 7.48
N ILE A 143 6.34 11.75 6.99
CA ILE A 143 7.51 12.15 7.77
C ILE A 143 7.07 13.04 8.93
N GLU A 144 6.23 14.05 8.68
CA GLU A 144 5.74 14.93 9.74
C GLU A 144 4.95 14.16 10.80
N ARG A 145 4.08 13.23 10.38
CA ARG A 145 3.36 12.35 11.29
C ARG A 145 4.30 11.48 12.14
N SER A 146 5.44 11.05 11.60
CA SER A 146 6.38 10.19 12.34
C SER A 146 7.07 10.90 13.51
N LYS A 147 7.04 12.24 13.55
CA LYS A 147 7.55 13.07 14.66
C LYS A 147 6.56 13.19 15.82
N GLN A 148 5.28 12.85 15.59
CA GLN A 148 4.24 12.92 16.60
C GLN A 148 4.19 11.63 17.43
N PRO A 149 3.76 11.69 18.71
CA PRO A 149 3.55 10.49 19.50
C PRO A 149 2.52 9.56 18.83
N LEU A 150 2.68 8.25 19.06
CA LEU A 150 1.81 7.20 18.49
C LEU A 150 0.44 7.14 19.19
N TRP A 151 -0.22 8.29 19.39
CA TRP A 151 -1.52 8.53 20.04
C TRP A 151 -1.63 9.99 20.48
#